data_AF-A0A2H0QE18-F1
#
_entry.id   AF-A0A2H0QE18-F1
#
_cell.length_a   1.000
_cell.length_b   1.000
_cell.length_c   1.000
_cell.angle_alpha   90.00
_cell.angle_beta   90.00
_cell.angle_gamma   90.00
#
_symmetry.space_group_name_H-M   'P 1'
#
loop_
_entity.id
_entity.type
_entity.pdbx_description
1 polymer ?
#
loop_
_entity_poly.entity_id
_entity_poly.type
_entity_poly.pdbx_seq_one_letter_code
_entity_poly.pdbx_strand_id
1 'polypeptide(L)' 'MKHVTVLMGGLSSEREVSLKSGAAVNKALKELGYQVSIVDVGRDLPAKLAELKPDIIFNALHGTYGEDGCVQGLC' A
#
# COMPACT_ATOMS: atom_id res chain seq x y z
N MET A 1 3.46 7.06 17.79
CA MET A 1 2.33 7.03 16.82
C MET A 1 2.69 5.99 15.77
N LYS A 2 1.78 5.07 15.39
CA LYS A 2 2.14 4.03 14.43
C LYS A 2 2.31 4.62 13.03
N HIS A 3 3.32 4.16 12.30
CA HIS A 3 3.54 4.45 10.88
C HIS A 3 2.83 3.42 10.01
N VAL A 4 1.87 3.88 9.22
CA VAL A 4 1.10 3.05 8.29
C VAL A 4 1.57 3.32 6.87
N THR A 5 1.94 2.28 6.13
CA THR A 5 2.18 2.39 4.68
C THR A 5 0.98 1.86 3.92
N VAL A 6 0.40 2.68 3.03
CA VAL A 6 -0.69 2.29 2.14
C VAL A 6 -0.11 1.85 0.81
N LEU A 7 -0.34 0.59 0.44
CA LEU A 7 0.01 0.06 -0.88
C LEU A 7 -1.13 0.31 -1.86
N MET A 8 -0.83 0.94 -2.99
CA MET A 8 -1.83 1.23 -4.03
C MET A 8 -1.22 1.16 -5.43
N GLY A 9 -2.04 1.31 -6.47
CA GLY A 9 -1.61 1.21 -7.85
C GLY A 9 -1.33 -0.24 -8.23
N GLY A 10 -0.06 -0.59 -8.40
CA GLY A 10 0.33 -1.94 -8.80
C GLY A 10 0.44 -2.14 -10.31
N LEU A 11 0.71 -3.39 -10.69
CA LEU A 11 0.96 -3.84 -12.06
C LEU A 11 -0.25 -4.56 -12.69
N SER A 12 -1.36 -4.67 -11.97
CA SER A 12 -2.57 -5.35 -12.44
C SER A 12 -3.39 -4.44 -13.37
N SER A 13 -4.35 -5.03 -14.08
CA SER A 13 -5.33 -4.28 -14.89
C SER A 13 -6.27 -3.41 -14.06
N GLU A 14 -6.33 -3.61 -12.74
CA GLU A 14 -7.20 -2.88 -11.81
C GLU A 14 -6.49 -1.72 -11.09
N ARG A 15 -5.30 -1.35 -11.58
CA ARG A 15 -4.46 -0.26 -11.06
C ARG A 15 -5.23 1.02 -10.72
N GLU A 16 -6.09 1.50 -11.64
CA GLU A 16 -6.84 2.75 -11.43
C GLU A 16 -7.84 2.65 -10.26
N VAL A 17 -8.40 1.46 -10.02
CA VAL A 17 -9.27 1.20 -8.88
C VAL A 17 -8.43 1.23 -7.60
N SER A 18 -7.27 0.58 -7.60
CA SER A 18 -6.33 0.61 -6.48
C SER A 18 -5.87 2.02 -6.12
N LEU A 19 -5.54 2.86 -7.11
CA LEU A 19 -5.13 4.24 -6.84
C LEU A 19 -6.24 5.03 -6.13
N LYS A 20 -7.50 4.86 -6.55
CA LYS A 20 -8.65 5.51 -5.91
C LYS A 20 -8.88 5.00 -4.49
N SER A 21 -8.85 3.68 -4.28
CA SER A 21 -8.97 3.08 -2.95
C SER A 21 -7.86 3.55 -2.01
N GLY A 22 -6.60 3.50 -2.45
CA GLY A 22 -5.46 3.93 -1.65
C GLY A 22 -5.50 5.41 -1.28
N ALA A 23 -5.92 6.28 -2.21
CA ALA A 23 -6.07 7.71 -1.94
C ALA A 23 -7.12 7.99 -0.86
N ALA A 24 -8.27 7.30 -0.90
CA ALA A 24 -9.31 7.41 0.12
C ALA A 24 -8.83 6.93 1.50
N VAL A 25 -8.13 5.79 1.56
CA VAL A 25 -7.56 5.25 2.80
C VAL A 25 -6.50 6.18 3.38
N ASN A 26 -5.56 6.68 2.56
CA ASN A 26 -4.54 7.62 3.01
C ASN A 26 -5.17 8.90 3.60
N LYS A 27 -6.23 9.43 2.98
CA LYS A 27 -6.95 10.59 3.51
C LYS A 27 -7.51 10.29 4.90
N ALA A 28 -8.24 9.19 5.06
CA ALA A 28 -8.85 8.80 6.33
C ALA A 28 -7.80 8.55 7.43
N LEU A 29 -6.70 7.86 7.12
CA LEU A 29 -5.62 7.61 8.09
C LEU A 29 -4.93 8.90 8.54
N LYS A 30 -4.71 9.85 7.62
CA LYS A 30 -4.16 11.17 7.96
C LYS A 30 -5.11 11.98 8.84
N GLU A 31 -6.41 11.96 8.55
CA GLU A 31 -7.44 12.62 9.38
C GLU A 31 -7.53 12.03 10.80
N LEU A 32 -7.26 10.73 10.94
CA LEU A 32 -7.15 10.05 12.24
C LEU A 32 -5.80 10.29 12.96
N GLY A 33 -4.89 11.06 12.35
CA GLY A 33 -3.62 11.46 12.95
C GLY A 33 -2.49 10.44 12.82
N TYR A 34 -2.60 9.39 12.01
CA TYR A 34 -1.49 8.45 11.80
C TYR A 34 -0.36 9.09 10.98
N GLN A 35 0.88 8.61 11.19
CA GLN A 35 1.96 8.84 10.22
C GLN A 35 1.69 7.93 9.02
N VAL A 36 1.56 8.49 7.82
CA VAL A 36 1.18 7.72 6.63
C VAL A 36 2.18 7.91 5.50
N SER A 37 2.71 6.79 4.97
CA SER A 37 3.42 6.76 3.69
C SER A 37 2.55 6.10 2.62
N ILE A 38 2.73 6.50 1.38
CA ILE A 38 2.04 5.90 0.23
C ILE A 38 3.09 5.25 -0.66
N VAL A 39 2.83 4.03 -1.10
CA VAL A 39 3.65 3.35 -2.11
C VAL A 39 2.78 2.94 -3.27
N ASP A 40 3.05 3.53 -4.44
CA ASP A 40 2.62 2.96 -5.70
C ASP A 40 3.47 1.72 -6.00
N VAL A 41 2.82 0.57 -5.99
CA VAL A 41 3.50 -0.72 -5.99
C VAL A 41 4.10 -1.01 -7.36
N GLY A 42 5.43 -1.11 -7.36
CA GLY A 42 6.22 -1.61 -8.47
C GLY A 42 7.07 -2.81 -8.02
N ARG A 43 7.98 -3.24 -8.91
CA ARG A 43 8.93 -4.33 -8.62
C ARG A 43 9.94 -4.00 -7.52
N ASP A 44 10.04 -2.72 -7.16
CA ASP A 44 10.92 -2.18 -6.12
C ASP A 44 10.28 -2.16 -4.72
N LEU A 45 9.08 -2.73 -4.57
CA LEU A 45 8.35 -2.76 -3.29
C LEU A 45 9.19 -3.27 -2.11
N PRO A 46 9.95 -4.39 -2.21
CA PRO A 46 10.75 -4.87 -1.08
C PRO A 46 11.77 -3.83 -0.59
N ALA A 47 12.43 -3.12 -1.50
CA ALA A 47 13.42 -2.10 -1.16
C ALA A 47 12.75 -0.89 -0.48
N LYS A 48 11.61 -0.44 -1.01
CA LYS A 48 10.82 0.65 -0.40
C LYS A 48 10.35 0.30 1.00
N LEU A 49 9.86 -0.92 1.23
CA LEU A 49 9.43 -1.35 2.57
C LEU A 49 10.60 -1.46 3.55
N ALA A 50 11.76 -1.93 3.09
CA ALA A 50 12.97 -1.99 3.90
C ALA A 50 13.50 -0.61 4.33
N GLU A 51 13.31 0.41 3.48
CA GLU A 51 13.64 1.80 3.79
C GLU A 51 12.60 2.42 4.74
N LEU A 52 11.31 2.28 4.42
CA LEU A 52 10.21 2.91 5.17
C LEU A 52 10.01 2.30 6.56
N LYS A 53 10.24 0.99 6.73
CA LYS A 53 10.05 0.23 7.97
C LYS A 53 8.72 0.54 8.69
N PRO A 54 7.57 0.42 8.01
CA PRO A 54 6.28 0.73 8.63
C PRO A 54 5.92 -0.27 9.72
N ASP A 55 5.15 0.17 10.71
CA ASP A 55 4.58 -0.70 11.73
C ASP A 55 3.42 -1.54 11.18
N ILE A 56 2.69 -0.98 10.20
CA ILE A 56 1.50 -1.58 9.60
C ILE A 56 1.50 -1.29 8.10
N ILE A 57 1.15 -2.30 7.30
CA ILE A 57 0.90 -2.16 5.87
C ILE A 57 -0.60 -2.30 5.63
N PHE A 58 -1.21 -1.28 5.00
CA PHE A 58 -2.58 -1.36 4.50
C PHE A 58 -2.53 -1.71 3.00
N ASN A 59 -2.99 -2.91 2.65
CA ASN A 59 -3.06 -3.34 1.25
C ASN A 59 -4.33 -2.80 0.59
N ALA A 60 -4.20 -1.82 -0.31
CA ALA A 60 -5.30 -1.31 -1.15
C ALA A 60 -5.09 -1.69 -2.63
N LEU A 61 -4.28 -2.71 -2.92
CA LEU A 61 -4.14 -3.29 -4.25
C LEU A 61 -5.37 -4.10 -4.63
N HIS A 62 -5.68 -4.14 -5.93
CA HIS A 62 -6.73 -5.00 -6.52
C HIS A 62 -6.14 -5.86 -7.63
N GLY A 63 -6.62 -7.09 -7.76
CA GLY A 63 -6.19 -8.03 -8.78
C GLY A 63 -4.86 -8.74 -8.48
N THR A 64 -4.25 -9.28 -9.53
CA THR A 64 -3.00 -10.06 -9.43
C THR A 64 -1.90 -9.29 -8.72
N TYR A 65 -1.11 -10.00 -7.92
CA TYR A 65 -0.10 -9.53 -6.98
C TYR A 65 -0.62 -8.84 -5.71
N GLY A 66 -1.86 -8.31 -5.73
CA GLY A 66 -2.49 -7.64 -4.59
C GLY A 66 -3.35 -8.58 -3.74
N GLU A 67 -4.13 -9.44 -4.37
CA GLU A 67 -5.19 -10.25 -3.72
C GLU A 67 -4.95 -11.77 -3.83
N ASP A 68 -3.84 -12.18 -4.45
CA ASP A 68 -3.51 -13.58 -4.75
C ASP A 68 -2.49 -14.20 -3.78
N GLY A 69 -2.14 -13.48 -2.71
CA GLY A 69 -1.16 -13.93 -1.72
C GLY A 69 0.27 -13.47 -2.00
N CYS A 70 0.57 -12.89 -3.17
CA CYS A 70 1.94 -12.51 -3.52
C CYS A 70 2.51 -11.43 -2.60
N VAL A 71 1.81 -10.29 -2.44
CA VAL A 71 2.27 -9.22 -1.54
C VAL A 71 2.19 -9.65 -0.07
N GLN A 72 1.25 -10.52 0.28
CA GLN A 72 1.08 -11.07 1.62
C GLN A 72 2.26 -11.95 2.02
N GLY A 73 2.85 -12.69 1.08
CA GLY A 73 4.05 -13.49 1.31
C GLY A 73 5.33 -12.67 1.49
N LEU A 74 5.30 -11.38 1.12
CA LEU A 74 6.41 -10.44 1.32
C LEU A 74 6.34 -9.72 2.68
N CYS A 75 5.13 -9.51 3.21
CA CYS A 75 4.86 -8.68 4.38
C CYS A 75 4.98 -9.43 5.71
#